data_AF-A0AAE5H2Z2-F1
#
_entry.id   AF-A0AAE5H2Z2-F1
#
_cell.length_a   1.000
_cell.length_b   1.000
_cell.length_c   1.000
_cell.angle_alpha   90.00
_cell.angle_beta   90.00
_cell.angle_gamma   90.00
#
_symmetry.space_group_name_H-M   'P 1'
#
loop_
_entity.id
_entity.type
_entity.pdbx_description
1 polymer ?
#
loop_
_entity_poly.entity_id
_entity_poly.type
_entity_poly.pdbx_seq_one_letter_code
_entity_poly.pdbx_strand_id
1 'polypeptide(L)'
;MAVSLLMLLGQTPNIVFAATSPDISSSAYNSENIFTQSGYKGQCTWLVWGRAYEKLGIKLNSQFYGNAKQWWNETTYPRGQTPAANSIAVFGNGSAGHVVFIESVSGDTMYFNEANYHVSKAYDGAEENQTVSAFKSRSANFLGFIYLQGNPSEPSDPTQSGFTYPNNAQVSGDFLYVRDSSGNIIYGRRVDDGDKITVLDVSYSTQLALIEYPTPNGVRTGYATNIIKYFDAGAWKNGSTSETVYDSNGNTIGSLSPGETATPIYRKNGKLSVVYNISKGTNTKSGFVVYNGGFNKY
;
A
#
# COMPACT_ATOMS: atom_id res chain seq x y z
N MET A 1 -3.52 -48.09 -30.37
CA MET A 1 -3.90 -47.39 -29.14
C MET A 1 -4.08 -45.92 -29.48
N ALA A 2 -5.34 -45.49 -29.61
CA ALA A 2 -5.71 -44.11 -29.89
C ALA A 2 -5.98 -43.44 -28.53
N VAL A 3 -5.28 -42.35 -28.23
CA VAL A 3 -5.62 -41.48 -27.11
C VAL A 3 -6.29 -40.25 -27.70
N SER A 4 -7.62 -40.21 -27.55
CA SER A 4 -8.43 -39.03 -27.86
C SER A 4 -7.98 -37.85 -27.01
N LEU A 5 -7.47 -36.82 -27.67
CA LEU A 5 -7.26 -35.51 -27.08
C LEU A 5 -8.62 -34.79 -27.03
N LEU A 6 -9.33 -34.96 -25.92
CA LEU A 6 -10.54 -34.21 -25.62
C LEU A 6 -10.12 -32.76 -25.32
N MET A 7 -10.21 -31.88 -26.32
CA MET A 7 -10.08 -30.44 -26.12
C MET A 7 -11.24 -29.98 -25.22
N LEU A 8 -10.93 -29.74 -23.94
CA LEU A 8 -11.78 -28.93 -23.08
C LEU A 8 -11.80 -27.52 -23.69
N LEU A 9 -12.91 -27.15 -24.30
CA LEU A 9 -13.21 -25.76 -24.64
C LEU A 9 -13.29 -24.99 -23.32
N GLY A 10 -12.16 -24.44 -22.89
CA GLY A 10 -12.12 -23.45 -21.84
C GLY A 10 -12.99 -22.28 -22.29
N GLN A 11 -14.06 -22.03 -21.53
CA GLN A 11 -14.78 -20.76 -21.62
C GLN A 11 -13.74 -19.66 -21.43
N THR A 12 -13.42 -18.97 -22.52
CA THR A 12 -12.72 -17.70 -22.44
C THR A 12 -13.59 -16.80 -21.56
N PRO A 13 -13.07 -16.26 -20.44
CA PRO A 13 -13.82 -15.24 -19.73
C PRO A 13 -14.09 -14.14 -20.75
N ASN A 14 -15.37 -13.83 -20.96
CA ASN A 14 -15.77 -12.63 -21.65
C ASN A 14 -15.17 -11.47 -20.86
N ILE A 15 -13.99 -11.01 -21.28
CA ILE A 15 -13.47 -9.71 -20.89
C ILE A 15 -14.34 -8.72 -21.65
N VAL A 16 -15.53 -8.49 -21.11
CA VAL A 16 -16.30 -7.28 -21.40
C VAL A 16 -15.36 -6.17 -20.96
N PHE A 17 -14.84 -5.41 -21.91
CA PHE A 17 -14.19 -4.13 -21.63
C PHE A 17 -15.16 -3.34 -20.75
N ALA A 18 -14.87 -3.25 -19.46
CA ALA A 18 -15.69 -2.46 -18.55
C ALA A 18 -15.74 -1.05 -19.12
N ALA A 19 -16.94 -0.57 -19.46
CA ALA A 19 -17.13 0.81 -19.88
C ALA A 19 -16.48 1.72 -18.83
N THR A 20 -15.64 2.65 -19.30
CA THR A 20 -14.90 3.61 -18.43
C THR A 20 -15.85 4.54 -17.69
N SER A 21 -17.12 4.63 -18.11
CA SER A 21 -18.17 5.40 -17.44
C SER A 21 -19.42 4.53 -17.16
N PRO A 22 -20.20 4.83 -16.11
CA PRO A 22 -21.48 4.19 -15.84
C PRO A 22 -22.46 4.25 -17.03
N ASP A 23 -22.94 3.10 -17.51
CA ASP A 23 -24.08 3.04 -18.44
C ASP A 23 -25.38 2.99 -17.63
N ILE A 24 -25.89 4.17 -17.27
CA ILE A 24 -27.11 4.34 -16.47
C ILE A 24 -28.39 3.83 -17.16
N SER A 25 -28.32 3.46 -18.44
CA SER A 25 -29.43 2.83 -19.15
C SER A 25 -29.48 1.31 -18.96
N SER A 26 -28.38 0.70 -18.49
CA SER A 26 -28.28 -0.74 -18.32
C SER A 26 -29.21 -1.29 -17.23
N SER A 27 -29.45 -2.61 -17.25
CA SER A 27 -30.28 -3.28 -16.24
C SER A 27 -29.74 -3.09 -14.82
N ALA A 28 -28.42 -2.92 -14.67
CA ALA A 28 -27.76 -2.75 -13.39
C ALA A 28 -28.17 -1.48 -12.64
N TYR A 29 -28.63 -0.45 -13.34
CA TYR A 29 -29.19 0.77 -12.76
C TYR A 29 -30.73 0.84 -12.87
N ASN A 30 -31.35 -0.14 -13.50
CA ASN A 30 -32.79 -0.15 -13.78
C ASN A 30 -33.46 -1.40 -13.20
N SER A 31 -33.76 -2.39 -14.05
CA SER A 31 -34.58 -3.55 -13.68
C SER A 31 -33.99 -4.42 -12.58
N GLU A 32 -32.67 -4.50 -12.46
CA GLU A 32 -31.97 -5.33 -11.47
C GLU A 32 -31.62 -4.57 -10.18
N ASN A 33 -31.71 -3.24 -10.21
CA ASN A 33 -31.26 -2.40 -9.12
C ASN A 33 -32.31 -2.30 -8.01
N ILE A 34 -31.98 -2.82 -6.83
CA ILE A 34 -32.89 -2.83 -5.68
C ILE A 34 -33.32 -1.42 -5.25
N PHE A 35 -32.49 -0.40 -5.46
CA PHE A 35 -32.84 0.99 -5.17
C PHE A 35 -33.80 1.55 -6.23
N THR A 36 -33.67 1.17 -7.50
CA THR A 36 -34.68 1.54 -8.52
C THR A 36 -36.03 0.90 -8.20
N GLN A 37 -36.05 -0.39 -7.90
CA GLN A 37 -37.26 -1.12 -7.54
C GLN A 37 -37.94 -0.54 -6.28
N SER A 38 -37.15 0.07 -5.39
CA SER A 38 -37.63 0.68 -4.14
C SER A 38 -37.91 2.19 -4.26
N GLY A 39 -37.83 2.78 -5.46
CA GLY A 39 -38.13 4.21 -5.69
C GLY A 39 -36.99 5.19 -5.34
N TYR A 40 -35.78 4.70 -5.11
CA TYR A 40 -34.56 5.47 -4.79
C TYR A 40 -33.59 5.60 -5.97
N LYS A 41 -34.10 5.54 -7.20
CA LYS A 41 -33.30 5.79 -8.41
C LYS A 41 -32.59 7.16 -8.30
N GLY A 42 -31.32 7.19 -8.70
CA GLY A 42 -30.50 8.41 -8.70
C GLY A 42 -29.83 8.76 -7.37
N GLN A 43 -29.99 7.96 -6.32
CA GLN A 43 -29.25 8.14 -5.06
C GLN A 43 -27.80 7.62 -5.14
N CYS A 44 -26.95 8.01 -4.19
CA CYS A 44 -25.57 7.54 -4.12
C CYS A 44 -25.49 6.00 -3.99
N THR A 45 -26.36 5.40 -3.17
CA THR A 45 -26.47 3.95 -3.02
C THR A 45 -26.93 3.25 -4.31
N TRP A 46 -27.88 3.87 -5.04
CA TRP A 46 -28.34 3.39 -6.34
C TRP A 46 -27.21 3.29 -7.35
N LEU A 47 -26.37 4.33 -7.46
CA LEU A 47 -25.25 4.33 -8.38
C LEU A 47 -24.20 3.30 -7.96
N VAL A 48 -23.77 3.30 -6.70
CA VAL A 48 -22.70 2.40 -6.25
C VAL A 48 -23.12 0.94 -6.35
N TRP A 49 -24.37 0.60 -6.00
CA TRP A 49 -24.91 -0.75 -6.18
C TRP A 49 -24.93 -1.13 -7.66
N GLY A 50 -25.41 -0.23 -8.52
CA GLY A 50 -25.46 -0.46 -9.97
C GLY A 50 -24.08 -0.64 -10.57
N ARG A 51 -23.09 0.17 -10.15
CA ARG A 51 -21.72 0.12 -10.66
C ARG A 51 -20.99 -1.14 -10.22
N ALA A 52 -21.19 -1.58 -8.98
CA ALA A 52 -20.66 -2.87 -8.52
C ALA A 52 -21.18 -4.03 -9.38
N TYR A 53 -22.47 -4.02 -9.73
CA TYR A 53 -23.05 -5.06 -10.57
C TYR A 53 -22.63 -4.94 -12.04
N GLU A 54 -22.71 -3.75 -12.62
CA GLU A 54 -22.31 -3.48 -14.02
C GLU A 54 -20.84 -3.83 -14.27
N LYS A 55 -19.93 -3.33 -13.42
CA LYS A 55 -18.49 -3.43 -13.66
C LYS A 55 -17.91 -4.77 -13.20
N LEU A 56 -18.40 -5.32 -12.11
CA LEU A 56 -17.79 -6.47 -11.43
C LEU A 56 -18.67 -7.72 -11.47
N GLY A 57 -19.93 -7.62 -11.91
CA GLY A 57 -20.91 -8.69 -11.79
C GLY A 57 -21.34 -8.97 -10.34
N ILE A 58 -21.03 -8.07 -9.39
CA ILE A 58 -21.31 -8.26 -7.97
C ILE A 58 -22.65 -7.60 -7.62
N LYS A 59 -23.67 -8.42 -7.36
CA LYS A 59 -24.90 -7.95 -6.70
C LYS A 59 -24.64 -7.85 -5.21
N LEU A 60 -24.51 -6.62 -4.70
CA LEU A 60 -24.35 -6.39 -3.26
C LEU A 60 -25.59 -6.93 -2.52
N ASN A 61 -25.34 -7.67 -1.45
CA ASN A 61 -26.37 -8.38 -0.68
C ASN A 61 -27.13 -7.43 0.27
N SER A 62 -27.98 -7.98 1.13
CA SER A 62 -28.84 -7.23 2.05
C SER A 62 -28.11 -6.28 3.01
N GLN A 63 -26.81 -6.47 3.26
CA GLN A 63 -25.98 -5.57 4.08
C GLN A 63 -25.77 -4.19 3.42
N PHE A 64 -26.16 -4.06 2.15
CA PHE A 64 -26.01 -2.85 1.34
C PHE A 64 -27.38 -2.30 0.88
N TYR A 65 -28.50 -2.63 1.54
CA TYR A 65 -29.83 -2.15 1.15
C TYR A 65 -30.27 -0.90 1.94
N GLY A 66 -29.61 -0.62 3.06
CA GLY A 66 -29.87 0.54 3.90
C GLY A 66 -29.22 1.83 3.38
N ASN A 67 -29.21 2.83 4.24
CA ASN A 67 -28.54 4.10 3.97
C ASN A 67 -27.02 3.90 3.84
N ALA A 68 -26.36 4.78 3.10
CA ALA A 68 -24.93 4.75 2.82
C ALA A 68 -24.04 4.47 4.04
N LYS A 69 -24.25 5.15 5.18
CA LYS A 69 -23.43 4.92 6.39
C LYS A 69 -23.65 3.56 7.05
N GLN A 70 -24.81 2.92 6.82
CA GLN A 70 -25.10 1.60 7.35
C GLN A 70 -24.26 0.52 6.67
N TRP A 71 -23.94 0.70 5.38
CA TRP A 71 -23.10 -0.23 4.64
C TRP A 71 -21.75 -0.46 5.32
N TRP A 72 -21.20 0.59 5.96
CA TRP A 72 -19.96 0.49 6.73
C TRP A 72 -20.07 -0.42 7.95
N ASN A 73 -21.20 -0.38 8.66
CA ASN A 73 -21.39 -1.10 9.93
C ASN A 73 -21.92 -2.51 9.72
N GLU A 74 -22.70 -2.74 8.65
CA GLU A 74 -23.42 -3.98 8.42
C GLU A 74 -22.65 -4.96 7.54
N THR A 75 -21.70 -4.48 6.72
CA THR A 75 -20.98 -5.32 5.77
C THR A 75 -20.00 -6.29 6.44
N THR A 76 -19.91 -7.49 5.88
CA THR A 76 -18.83 -8.45 6.16
C THR A 76 -17.68 -8.35 5.16
N TYR A 77 -17.79 -7.48 4.16
CA TYR A 77 -16.67 -7.22 3.26
C TYR A 77 -15.50 -6.58 4.03
N PRO A 78 -14.25 -6.84 3.63
CA PRO A 78 -13.10 -6.19 4.24
C PRO A 78 -13.19 -4.66 4.12
N ARG A 79 -12.70 -3.97 5.15
CA ARG A 79 -12.73 -2.51 5.27
C ARG A 79 -11.34 -1.97 5.60
N GLY A 80 -11.02 -0.76 5.16
CA GLY A 80 -9.74 -0.14 5.46
C GLY A 80 -9.67 1.33 5.10
N GLN A 81 -8.48 1.92 5.27
CA GLN A 81 -8.21 3.33 4.99
C GLN A 81 -7.45 3.56 3.68
N THR A 82 -6.99 2.49 3.04
CA THR A 82 -6.23 2.56 1.80
C THR A 82 -7.17 2.64 0.60
N PRO A 83 -7.03 3.64 -0.29
CA PRO A 83 -7.84 3.71 -1.49
C PRO A 83 -7.52 2.56 -2.45
N ALA A 84 -8.54 2.03 -3.10
CA ALA A 84 -8.39 0.89 -4.01
C ALA A 84 -9.39 0.99 -5.17
N ALA A 85 -8.97 0.57 -6.36
CA ALA A 85 -9.90 0.39 -7.46
C ALA A 85 -11.00 -0.61 -7.07
N ASN A 86 -12.20 -0.41 -7.61
CA ASN A 86 -13.36 -1.28 -7.40
C ASN A 86 -13.76 -1.40 -5.91
N SER A 87 -13.54 -0.33 -5.15
CA SER A 87 -13.95 -0.21 -3.75
C SER A 87 -15.04 0.84 -3.57
N ILE A 88 -15.68 0.84 -2.41
CA ILE A 88 -16.71 1.81 -2.04
C ILE A 88 -16.14 2.72 -0.95
N ALA A 89 -15.97 4.01 -1.23
CA ALA A 89 -15.69 4.99 -0.19
C ALA A 89 -16.98 5.34 0.56
N VAL A 90 -16.92 5.43 1.89
CA VAL A 90 -18.07 5.70 2.75
C VAL A 90 -17.86 6.92 3.62
N PHE A 91 -18.87 7.78 3.69
CA PHE A 91 -18.92 8.94 4.57
C PHE A 91 -20.14 8.85 5.49
N GLY A 92 -19.95 9.12 6.79
CA GLY A 92 -20.97 9.04 7.84
C GLY A 92 -21.87 10.28 7.99
N ASN A 93 -21.96 11.13 6.97
CA ASN A 93 -22.61 12.44 7.05
C ASN A 93 -24.13 12.35 7.34
N GLY A 94 -24.62 13.12 8.32
CA GLY A 94 -26.05 13.27 8.58
C GLY A 94 -26.80 11.96 8.89
N SER A 95 -28.09 11.93 8.57
CA SER A 95 -28.94 10.75 8.85
C SER A 95 -28.65 9.57 7.92
N ALA A 96 -28.24 9.81 6.67
CA ALA A 96 -28.08 8.75 5.66
C ALA A 96 -26.61 8.37 5.35
N GLY A 97 -25.67 9.29 5.43
CA GLY A 97 -24.30 9.11 4.92
C GLY A 97 -24.19 9.34 3.41
N HIS A 98 -23.01 9.07 2.86
CA HIS A 98 -22.72 9.10 1.42
C HIS A 98 -21.81 7.94 1.03
N VAL A 99 -21.97 7.43 -0.18
CA VAL A 99 -21.09 6.40 -0.77
C VAL A 99 -20.68 6.77 -2.17
N VAL A 100 -19.45 6.42 -2.52
CA VAL A 100 -18.83 6.72 -3.82
C VAL A 100 -18.15 5.46 -4.34
N PHE A 101 -18.29 5.18 -5.64
CA PHE A 101 -17.60 4.04 -6.26
C PHE A 101 -16.23 4.50 -6.77
N ILE A 102 -15.16 3.89 -6.26
CA ILE A 102 -13.79 4.18 -6.70
C ILE A 102 -13.48 3.36 -7.96
N GLU A 103 -13.35 4.04 -9.09
CA GLU A 103 -13.09 3.41 -10.38
C GLU A 103 -11.66 2.91 -10.49
N SER A 104 -10.70 3.76 -10.12
CA SER A 104 -9.27 3.46 -10.15
C SER A 104 -8.47 4.38 -9.22
N VAL A 105 -7.23 4.01 -8.97
CA VAL A 105 -6.25 4.83 -8.23
C VAL A 105 -4.96 4.82 -9.03
N SER A 106 -4.41 5.99 -9.36
CA SER A 106 -3.16 6.14 -10.09
C SER A 106 -2.30 7.20 -9.42
N GLY A 107 -1.13 6.81 -8.92
CA GLY A 107 -0.37 7.66 -8.01
C GLY A 107 -1.25 8.10 -6.84
N ASP A 108 -1.12 9.36 -6.40
CA ASP A 108 -1.95 9.94 -5.31
C ASP A 108 -3.35 10.37 -5.77
N THR A 109 -3.77 10.03 -7.00
CA THR A 109 -5.06 10.47 -7.55
C THR A 109 -6.05 9.31 -7.56
N MET A 110 -7.24 9.55 -6.99
CA MET A 110 -8.39 8.66 -7.10
C MET A 110 -9.32 9.15 -8.20
N TYR A 111 -9.85 8.20 -8.96
CA TYR A 111 -10.86 8.40 -9.99
C TYR A 111 -12.13 7.69 -9.54
N PHE A 112 -13.27 8.37 -9.58
CA PHE A 112 -14.49 7.88 -8.97
C PHE A 112 -15.75 8.42 -9.65
N ASN A 113 -16.86 7.70 -9.45
CA ASN A 113 -18.20 8.12 -9.87
C ASN A 113 -19.14 8.19 -8.67
N GLU A 114 -19.97 9.22 -8.64
CA GLU A 114 -20.99 9.44 -7.61
C GLU A 114 -22.29 10.02 -8.19
N ALA A 115 -23.33 10.00 -7.36
CA ALA A 115 -24.68 10.44 -7.71
C ALA A 115 -25.28 11.20 -6.54
N ASN A 116 -26.16 12.15 -6.86
CA ASN A 116 -26.80 13.02 -5.89
C ASN A 116 -25.81 13.81 -5.03
N TYR A 117 -24.66 14.19 -5.61
CA TYR A 117 -23.70 15.09 -4.99
C TYR A 117 -23.70 16.44 -5.69
N HIS A 118 -23.51 16.47 -7.01
CA HIS A 118 -23.67 17.70 -7.82
C HIS A 118 -25.05 17.82 -8.46
N VAL A 119 -25.66 16.70 -8.86
CA VAL A 119 -26.96 16.69 -9.55
C VAL A 119 -28.00 15.97 -8.70
N SER A 120 -29.04 16.70 -8.27
CA SER A 120 -30.04 16.15 -7.36
C SER A 120 -30.76 14.92 -7.96
N LYS A 121 -30.73 13.81 -7.22
CA LYS A 121 -31.36 12.53 -7.58
C LYS A 121 -30.96 12.00 -8.97
N ALA A 122 -29.71 12.19 -9.37
CA ALA A 122 -29.17 11.67 -10.63
C ALA A 122 -27.69 11.30 -10.50
N TYR A 123 -27.19 10.53 -11.47
CA TYR A 123 -25.75 10.40 -11.70
C TYR A 123 -25.16 11.76 -12.08
N ASP A 124 -24.01 12.11 -11.51
CA ASP A 124 -23.39 13.42 -11.71
C ASP A 124 -22.81 13.61 -13.12
N GLY A 125 -22.76 12.54 -13.93
CA GLY A 125 -22.62 12.62 -15.38
C GLY A 125 -21.20 12.45 -15.90
N ALA A 126 -20.18 12.46 -15.01
CA ALA A 126 -18.79 12.25 -15.39
C ALA A 126 -17.98 11.60 -14.26
N GLU A 127 -16.89 10.93 -14.65
CA GLU A 127 -15.85 10.51 -13.70
C GLU A 127 -15.14 11.74 -13.15
N GLU A 128 -15.05 11.80 -11.83
CA GLU A 128 -14.33 12.83 -11.10
C GLU A 128 -12.99 12.28 -10.60
N ASN A 129 -12.05 13.19 -10.34
CA ASN A 129 -10.78 12.81 -9.74
C ASN A 129 -10.32 13.83 -8.70
N GLN A 130 -9.68 13.33 -7.64
CA GLN A 130 -9.11 14.11 -6.57
C GLN A 130 -7.87 13.41 -6.01
N THR A 131 -6.98 14.16 -5.36
CA THR A 131 -5.93 13.52 -4.56
C THR A 131 -6.56 12.72 -3.41
N VAL A 132 -5.89 11.67 -2.92
CA VAL A 132 -6.38 10.86 -1.80
C VAL A 132 -6.66 11.74 -0.58
N SER A 133 -5.76 12.69 -0.31
CA SER A 133 -5.89 13.65 0.79
C SER A 133 -7.10 14.57 0.63
N ALA A 134 -7.30 15.17 -0.56
CA ALA A 134 -8.43 16.06 -0.83
C ALA A 134 -9.77 15.32 -0.77
N PHE A 135 -9.83 14.10 -1.30
CA PHE A 135 -11.05 13.31 -1.26
C PHE A 135 -11.48 12.95 0.16
N LYS A 136 -10.53 12.51 1.00
CA LYS A 136 -10.82 12.18 2.40
C LYS A 136 -11.23 13.42 3.19
N SER A 137 -10.68 14.60 2.86
CA SER A 137 -11.00 15.86 3.54
C SER A 137 -12.31 16.50 3.08
N ARG A 138 -13.01 15.94 2.07
CA ARG A 138 -14.38 16.36 1.68
C ARG A 138 -15.36 16.35 2.86
N SER A 139 -15.11 15.54 3.87
CA SER A 139 -15.91 15.50 5.09
C SER A 139 -15.09 15.01 6.27
N ALA A 140 -15.27 15.62 7.45
CA ALA A 140 -14.70 15.14 8.70
C ALA A 140 -15.21 13.74 9.10
N ASN A 141 -16.30 13.25 8.48
CA ASN A 141 -16.90 11.95 8.75
C ASN A 141 -16.56 10.89 7.68
N PHE A 142 -15.39 10.97 7.04
CA PHE A 142 -14.91 9.87 6.19
C PHE A 142 -14.68 8.61 7.03
N LEU A 143 -15.36 7.51 6.70
CA LEU A 143 -15.28 6.26 7.46
C LEU A 143 -14.19 5.34 6.92
N GLY A 144 -14.01 5.27 5.60
CA GLY A 144 -13.03 4.42 4.95
C GLY A 144 -13.53 3.84 3.63
N PHE A 145 -12.89 2.76 3.19
CA PHE A 145 -13.22 2.01 1.98
C PHE A 145 -13.73 0.60 2.33
N ILE A 146 -14.78 0.16 1.64
CA ILE A 146 -15.25 -1.24 1.62
C ILE A 146 -14.73 -1.90 0.34
N TYR A 147 -14.05 -3.03 0.46
CA TYR A 147 -13.32 -3.63 -0.66
C TYR A 147 -14.08 -4.82 -1.28
N LEU A 148 -14.57 -4.66 -2.52
CA LEU A 148 -15.49 -5.62 -3.16
C LEU A 148 -14.81 -6.86 -3.74
N GLN A 149 -13.51 -6.79 -4.01
CA GLN A 149 -12.73 -7.89 -4.59
C GLN A 149 -11.73 -8.49 -3.57
N GLY A 150 -12.10 -8.41 -2.29
CA GLY A 150 -11.18 -8.63 -1.17
C GLY A 150 -10.47 -7.33 -0.80
N ASN A 151 -9.77 -7.29 0.35
CA ASN A 151 -8.81 -6.21 0.63
C ASN A 151 -8.00 -5.96 -0.64
N PRO A 152 -7.65 -4.70 -1.00
CA PRO A 152 -6.57 -4.48 -1.95
C PRO A 152 -5.44 -5.32 -1.42
N SER A 153 -5.20 -6.46 -2.08
CA SER A 153 -4.25 -7.41 -1.59
C SER A 153 -2.96 -6.61 -1.60
N GLU A 154 -2.44 -6.34 -0.41
CA GLU A 154 -1.02 -6.15 -0.17
C GLU A 154 -0.32 -6.92 -1.28
N PRO A 155 0.42 -6.26 -2.18
CA PRO A 155 0.88 -6.92 -3.39
C PRO A 155 1.47 -8.27 -3.01
N SER A 156 1.15 -9.32 -3.76
CA SER A 156 1.38 -10.72 -3.42
C SER A 156 2.86 -11.11 -3.42
N ASP A 157 3.75 -10.27 -2.88
CA ASP A 157 5.07 -10.70 -2.49
C ASP A 157 4.91 -11.82 -1.45
N PRO A 158 5.69 -12.90 -1.58
CA PRO A 158 5.78 -13.87 -0.51
C PRO A 158 6.22 -13.18 0.79
N THR A 159 5.56 -13.50 1.89
CA THR A 159 6.07 -13.20 3.24
C THR A 159 7.13 -14.24 3.59
N GLN A 160 8.23 -13.82 4.20
CA GLN A 160 9.21 -14.73 4.78
C GLN A 160 8.84 -15.05 6.24
N SER A 161 9.22 -16.24 6.73
CA SER A 161 8.84 -16.74 8.07
C SER A 161 9.45 -15.94 9.23
N GLY A 162 10.50 -15.15 8.97
CA GLY A 162 11.15 -14.30 9.95
C GLY A 162 12.14 -13.34 9.30
N PHE A 163 12.71 -12.43 10.10
CA PHE A 163 13.74 -11.51 9.63
C PHE A 163 15.02 -12.26 9.24
N THR A 164 15.72 -11.79 8.21
CA THR A 164 17.00 -12.39 7.78
C THR A 164 18.09 -12.15 8.82
N TYR A 165 18.05 -11.00 9.48
CA TYR A 165 18.96 -10.63 10.57
C TYR A 165 18.16 -10.10 11.76
N PRO A 166 18.73 -10.10 12.98
CA PRO A 166 18.10 -9.46 14.13
C PRO A 166 17.72 -8.01 13.81
N ASN A 167 16.60 -7.55 14.36
CA ASN A 167 16.19 -6.16 14.17
C ASN A 167 17.29 -5.23 14.68
N ASN A 168 17.66 -4.28 13.84
CA ASN A 168 18.74 -3.31 14.08
C ASN A 168 18.23 -1.87 14.21
N ALA A 169 16.91 -1.71 14.07
CA ALA A 169 16.25 -0.43 14.05
C ALA A 169 14.77 -0.52 14.44
N GLN A 170 14.18 0.64 14.70
CA GLN A 170 12.76 0.84 14.98
C GLN A 170 12.26 2.09 14.26
N VAL A 171 11.05 2.02 13.71
CA VAL A 171 10.33 3.20 13.24
C VAL A 171 9.86 4.00 14.46
N SER A 172 10.16 5.30 14.48
CA SER A 172 9.90 6.16 15.65
C SER A 172 9.38 7.52 15.24
N GLY A 173 8.29 7.95 15.87
CA GLY A 173 7.73 9.31 15.78
C GLY A 173 6.59 9.48 14.78
N ASP A 174 6.42 8.56 13.83
CA ASP A 174 5.27 8.45 12.91
C ASP A 174 5.33 7.10 12.17
N PHE A 175 4.39 6.84 11.25
CA PHE A 175 4.47 5.73 10.30
C PHE A 175 5.32 6.07 9.06
N LEU A 176 5.84 5.05 8.38
CA LEU A 176 6.54 5.17 7.10
C LEU A 176 5.78 4.44 5.99
N TYR A 177 5.58 5.11 4.85
CA TYR A 177 5.12 4.43 3.64
C TYR A 177 6.19 3.48 3.12
N VAL A 178 5.79 2.26 2.77
CA VAL A 178 6.66 1.33 2.05
C VAL A 178 6.60 1.64 0.55
N ARG A 179 7.73 1.47 -0.11
CA ARG A 179 7.97 1.84 -1.50
C ARG A 179 8.55 0.67 -2.28
N ASP A 180 8.42 0.72 -3.60
CA ASP A 180 9.14 -0.13 -4.53
C ASP A 180 10.60 0.34 -4.72
N SER A 181 11.38 -0.39 -5.50
CA SER A 181 12.79 -0.04 -5.80
C SER A 181 12.97 1.26 -6.57
N SER A 182 11.91 1.74 -7.23
CA SER A 182 11.88 3.02 -7.95
C SER A 182 11.48 4.18 -7.05
N GLY A 183 11.07 3.90 -5.81
CA GLY A 183 10.64 4.88 -4.81
C GLY A 183 9.15 5.22 -4.84
N ASN A 184 8.36 4.54 -5.67
CA ASN A 184 6.91 4.72 -5.69
C ASN A 184 6.30 4.12 -4.42
N ILE A 185 5.33 4.80 -3.83
CA ILE A 185 4.59 4.26 -2.68
C ILE A 185 3.82 3.01 -3.11
N ILE A 186 3.95 1.94 -2.34
CA ILE A 186 3.15 0.74 -2.51
C ILE A 186 1.92 0.87 -1.62
N TYR A 187 0.75 1.06 -2.24
CA TYR A 187 -0.50 1.18 -1.52
C TYR A 187 -0.81 -0.05 -0.67
N GLY A 188 -1.31 0.20 0.55
CA GLY A 188 -1.57 -0.82 1.56
C GLY A 188 -0.39 -1.00 2.52
N ARG A 189 0.85 -0.85 2.02
CA ARG A 189 2.05 -1.12 2.80
C ARG A 189 2.52 0.12 3.58
N ARG A 190 2.57 -0.01 4.90
CA ARG A 190 3.27 0.93 5.79
C ARG A 190 3.96 0.19 6.93
N VAL A 191 4.89 0.87 7.58
CA VAL A 191 5.52 0.44 8.84
C VAL A 191 5.11 1.43 9.91
N ASP A 192 4.55 0.96 11.01
CA ASP A 192 3.96 1.81 12.04
C ASP A 192 4.98 2.23 13.10
N ASP A 193 4.68 3.33 13.80
CA ASP A 193 5.49 3.78 14.95
C ASP A 193 5.60 2.65 15.98
N GLY A 194 6.83 2.35 16.40
CA GLY A 194 7.15 1.28 17.33
C GLY A 194 7.55 -0.04 16.68
N ASP A 195 7.31 -0.25 15.38
CA ASP A 195 7.71 -1.47 14.69
C ASP A 195 9.23 -1.65 14.69
N LYS A 196 9.67 -2.83 15.11
CA LYS A 196 11.07 -3.25 15.00
C LYS A 196 11.32 -3.78 13.60
N ILE A 197 12.35 -3.25 12.95
CA ILE A 197 12.69 -3.55 11.57
C ILE A 197 14.15 -3.98 11.44
N THR A 198 14.48 -4.57 10.30
CA THR A 198 15.86 -4.87 9.90
C THR A 198 16.20 -4.06 8.67
N VAL A 199 17.05 -3.04 8.81
CA VAL A 199 17.63 -2.31 7.69
C VAL A 199 18.69 -3.18 7.03
N LEU A 200 18.55 -3.41 5.72
CA LEU A 200 19.43 -4.24 4.90
C LEU A 200 20.41 -3.42 4.04
N ASP A 201 19.96 -2.25 3.58
CA ASP A 201 20.74 -1.32 2.76
C ASP A 201 20.18 0.10 2.89
N VAL A 202 21.03 1.11 2.70
CA VAL A 202 20.68 2.52 2.55
C VAL A 202 21.35 3.05 1.30
N SER A 203 20.53 3.32 0.28
CA SER A 203 21.02 3.73 -1.02
C SER A 203 21.46 5.20 -1.05
N TYR A 204 22.69 5.42 -1.51
CA TYR A 204 23.20 6.77 -1.76
C TYR A 204 22.36 7.55 -2.78
N SER A 205 21.94 6.89 -3.87
CA SER A 205 21.30 7.57 -4.99
C SER A 205 19.88 7.98 -4.63
N THR A 206 19.08 7.03 -4.17
CA THR A 206 17.64 7.22 -3.91
C THR A 206 17.35 7.74 -2.51
N GLN A 207 18.29 7.62 -1.57
CA GLN A 207 18.08 7.95 -0.15
C GLN A 207 16.96 7.12 0.51
N LEU A 208 16.72 5.94 -0.03
CA LEU A 208 15.81 4.95 0.52
C LEU A 208 16.58 3.87 1.25
N ALA A 209 16.03 3.45 2.40
CA ALA A 209 16.47 2.26 3.12
C ALA A 209 15.69 1.04 2.61
N LEU A 210 16.40 -0.01 2.22
CA LEU A 210 15.80 -1.35 2.06
C LEU A 210 15.60 -1.93 3.46
N ILE A 211 14.37 -2.26 3.80
CA ILE A 211 13.98 -2.73 5.12
C ILE A 211 13.20 -4.04 5.03
N GLU A 212 13.38 -4.87 6.04
CA GLU A 212 12.44 -5.91 6.42
C GLU A 212 11.55 -5.38 7.54
N TYR A 213 10.24 -5.59 7.45
CA TYR A 213 9.27 -5.10 8.41
C TYR A 213 8.20 -6.16 8.73
N PRO A 214 7.64 -6.13 9.95
CA PRO A 214 6.66 -7.11 10.39
C PRO A 214 5.31 -6.90 9.69
N THR A 215 4.59 -8.00 9.50
CA THR A 215 3.20 -8.04 9.04
C THR A 215 2.42 -9.08 9.85
N PRO A 216 1.07 -9.09 9.81
CA PRO A 216 0.29 -10.13 10.47
C PRO A 216 0.65 -11.57 10.04
N ASN A 217 1.20 -11.74 8.83
CA ASN A 217 1.46 -13.05 8.22
C ASN A 217 2.96 -13.37 8.05
N GLY A 218 3.84 -12.66 8.76
CA GLY A 218 5.29 -12.86 8.68
C GLY A 218 6.02 -11.55 8.39
N VAL A 219 7.15 -11.63 7.69
CA VAL A 219 7.99 -10.46 7.38
C VAL A 219 7.94 -10.17 5.89
N ARG A 220 7.99 -8.88 5.52
CA ARG A 220 8.08 -8.41 4.14
C ARG A 220 9.30 -7.52 3.96
N THR A 221 9.72 -7.37 2.71
CA THR A 221 10.77 -6.45 2.31
C THR A 221 10.18 -5.28 1.51
N GLY A 222 10.77 -4.10 1.65
CA GLY A 222 10.42 -2.94 0.85
C GLY A 222 11.33 -1.76 1.13
N TYR A 223 11.09 -0.64 0.46
CA TYR A 223 11.89 0.57 0.63
C TYR A 223 11.17 1.58 1.51
N ALA A 224 11.89 2.31 2.36
CA ALA A 224 11.32 3.39 3.17
C ALA A 224 12.25 4.61 3.18
N THR A 225 11.70 5.78 3.50
CA THR A 225 12.53 6.94 3.81
C THR A 225 13.33 6.68 5.08
N ASN A 226 14.59 7.10 5.12
CA ASN A 226 15.53 6.79 6.20
C ASN A 226 15.32 7.66 7.46
N ILE A 227 14.08 7.80 7.91
CA ILE A 227 13.70 8.42 9.18
C ILE A 227 13.47 7.28 10.18
N ILE A 228 14.57 6.65 10.58
CA ILE A 228 14.58 5.39 11.33
C ILE A 228 15.49 5.54 12.56
N LYS A 229 15.08 5.00 13.70
CA LYS A 229 15.88 4.97 14.93
C LYS A 229 16.69 3.69 14.99
N TYR A 230 18.00 3.77 14.74
CA TYR A 230 18.92 2.64 14.85
C TYR A 230 19.24 2.30 16.30
N PHE A 231 19.31 1.01 16.63
CA PHE A 231 19.54 0.56 18.01
C PHE A 231 20.97 0.79 18.51
N ASP A 232 21.96 0.59 17.63
CA ASP A 232 23.38 0.76 17.97
C ASP A 232 23.97 1.98 17.24
N ALA A 233 23.20 3.08 17.17
CA ALA A 233 23.60 4.30 16.46
C ALA A 233 25.00 4.78 16.88
N GLY A 234 25.92 4.87 15.91
CA GLY A 234 27.30 5.34 16.14
C GLY A 234 28.21 4.39 16.97
N ALA A 235 27.79 3.15 17.23
CA ALA A 235 28.54 2.23 18.09
C ALA A 235 29.81 1.65 17.45
N TRP A 236 29.93 1.67 16.11
CA TRP A 236 31.15 1.25 15.42
C TRP A 236 32.09 2.44 15.27
N LYS A 237 33.39 2.23 15.49
CA LYS A 237 34.43 3.26 15.32
C LYS A 237 35.60 2.72 14.51
N ASN A 238 36.02 3.48 13.50
CA ASN A 238 37.18 3.13 12.69
C ASN A 238 38.50 3.26 13.47
N GLY A 239 39.52 2.53 13.02
CA GLY A 239 40.88 2.55 13.55
C GLY A 239 41.67 3.79 13.12
N SER A 240 43.01 3.64 13.07
CA SER A 240 43.95 4.72 12.76
C SER A 240 44.19 4.94 11.26
N THR A 241 43.64 4.07 10.40
CA THR A 241 43.76 4.16 8.93
C THR A 241 42.39 4.30 8.28
N SER A 242 42.36 4.76 7.03
CA SER A 242 41.14 4.76 6.22
C SER A 242 40.62 3.33 6.07
N GLU A 243 39.32 3.13 6.27
CA GLU A 243 38.65 1.83 6.09
C GLU A 243 37.89 1.84 4.78
N THR A 244 38.11 0.82 3.94
CA THR A 244 37.39 0.70 2.67
C THR A 244 35.99 0.14 2.90
N VAL A 245 35.00 0.74 2.23
CA VAL A 245 33.60 0.29 2.28
C VAL A 245 33.25 -0.42 0.98
N TYR A 246 32.70 -1.63 1.10
CA TYR A 246 32.36 -2.51 -0.02
C TYR A 246 30.85 -2.70 -0.21
N ASP A 247 30.40 -2.94 -1.44
CA ASP A 247 29.06 -3.47 -1.70
C ASP A 247 28.97 -4.98 -1.42
N SER A 248 27.80 -5.58 -1.64
CA SER A 248 27.57 -7.01 -1.47
C SER A 248 28.35 -7.91 -2.42
N ASN A 249 28.86 -7.36 -3.53
CA ASN A 249 29.64 -8.07 -4.55
C ASN A 249 31.15 -7.90 -4.30
N GLY A 250 31.55 -7.13 -3.29
CA GLY A 250 32.94 -6.85 -2.96
C GLY A 250 33.56 -5.69 -3.72
N ASN A 251 32.78 -4.90 -4.46
CA ASN A 251 33.28 -3.71 -5.12
C ASN A 251 33.44 -2.58 -4.11
N THR A 252 34.49 -1.77 -4.26
CA THR A 252 34.68 -0.56 -3.46
C THR A 252 33.62 0.49 -3.81
N ILE A 253 32.86 0.94 -2.80
CA ILE A 253 31.82 1.96 -2.95
C ILE A 253 32.09 3.21 -2.09
N GLY A 254 33.12 3.21 -1.25
CA GLY A 254 33.49 4.36 -0.44
C GLY A 254 34.59 4.06 0.57
N SER A 255 34.78 4.97 1.51
CA SER A 255 35.72 4.82 2.62
C SER A 255 35.24 5.57 3.86
N LEU A 256 35.70 5.14 5.03
CA LEU A 256 35.53 5.80 6.32
C LEU A 256 36.88 6.29 6.81
N SER A 257 36.93 7.52 7.31
CA SER A 257 38.15 8.18 7.75
C SER A 257 38.66 7.59 9.08
N PRO A 258 39.95 7.75 9.43
CA PRO A 258 40.47 7.35 10.73
C PRO A 258 39.62 7.92 11.88
N GLY A 259 39.24 7.06 12.83
CA GLY A 259 38.42 7.42 13.99
C GLY A 259 36.96 7.76 13.71
N GLU A 260 36.48 7.70 12.46
CA GLU A 260 35.08 7.93 12.09
C GLU A 260 34.14 6.91 12.74
N THR A 261 32.98 7.36 13.18
CA THR A 261 31.94 6.48 13.74
C THR A 261 30.86 6.16 12.73
N ALA A 262 30.35 4.94 12.75
CA ALA A 262 29.23 4.48 11.93
C ALA A 262 28.26 3.63 12.75
N THR A 263 27.09 3.37 12.17
CA THR A 263 26.03 2.60 12.80
C THR A 263 26.04 1.16 12.27
N PRO A 264 26.42 0.15 13.06
CA PRO A 264 26.38 -1.24 12.63
C PRO A 264 24.95 -1.75 12.49
N ILE A 265 24.68 -2.53 11.44
CA ILE A 265 23.33 -3.06 11.15
C ILE A 265 23.23 -4.58 11.09
N TYR A 266 24.17 -5.31 10.49
CA TYR A 266 24.21 -6.79 10.50
C TYR A 266 25.55 -7.32 9.99
N ARG A 267 25.78 -8.63 10.12
CA ARG A 267 26.94 -9.33 9.52
C ARG A 267 26.54 -10.24 8.37
N LYS A 268 27.35 -10.24 7.32
CA LYS A 268 27.24 -11.19 6.21
C LYS A 268 28.64 -11.65 5.80
N ASN A 269 28.85 -12.97 5.75
CA ASN A 269 30.14 -13.57 5.37
C ASN A 269 31.34 -13.00 6.15
N GLY A 270 31.18 -12.81 7.47
CA GLY A 270 32.22 -12.30 8.36
C GLY A 270 32.47 -10.79 8.29
N LYS A 271 31.87 -10.07 7.33
CA LYS A 271 31.97 -8.61 7.22
C LYS A 271 30.80 -7.93 7.92
N LEU A 272 31.08 -6.78 8.54
CA LEU A 272 30.08 -5.96 9.22
C LEU A 272 29.50 -4.95 8.23
N SER A 273 28.19 -4.90 8.09
CA SER A 273 27.52 -3.81 7.38
C SER A 273 27.31 -2.65 8.33
N VAL A 274 27.66 -1.44 7.88
CA VAL A 274 27.48 -0.19 8.62
C VAL A 274 26.74 0.83 7.77
N VAL A 275 25.93 1.66 8.41
CA VAL A 275 25.33 2.87 7.85
C VAL A 275 26.14 4.07 8.35
N TYR A 276 26.51 4.97 7.45
CA TYR A 276 27.44 6.05 7.74
C TYR A 276 27.03 7.37 7.08
N ASN A 277 27.67 8.44 7.55
CA ASN A 277 27.38 9.80 7.13
C ASN A 277 28.14 10.13 5.85
N ILE A 278 27.54 10.98 5.04
CA ILE A 278 28.12 11.51 3.81
C ILE A 278 27.57 12.93 3.60
N SER A 279 27.86 13.55 2.45
CA SER A 279 27.37 14.89 2.11
C SER A 279 25.85 15.09 2.15
N LYS A 280 25.07 14.00 2.08
CA LYS A 280 23.59 14.04 2.17
C LYS A 280 23.04 13.99 3.59
N GLY A 281 23.90 13.86 4.60
CA GLY A 281 23.51 13.91 6.03
C GLY A 281 23.76 12.61 6.79
N THR A 282 23.12 12.49 7.94
CA THR A 282 23.35 11.38 8.88
C THR A 282 22.80 10.05 8.35
N ASN A 283 23.58 8.99 8.47
CA ASN A 283 23.21 7.61 8.11
C ASN A 283 22.70 7.45 6.67
N THR A 284 23.21 8.21 5.70
CA THR A 284 22.62 8.30 4.35
C THR A 284 23.24 7.36 3.30
N LYS A 285 24.12 6.45 3.72
CA LYS A 285 24.70 5.39 2.88
C LYS A 285 25.09 4.18 3.73
N SER A 286 25.00 2.96 3.19
CA SER A 286 25.53 1.76 3.84
C SER A 286 26.53 0.98 2.98
N GLY A 287 27.28 0.11 3.64
CA GLY A 287 28.15 -0.87 3.01
C GLY A 287 28.91 -1.71 4.03
N PHE A 288 29.72 -2.64 3.54
CA PHE A 288 30.48 -3.58 4.34
C PHE A 288 31.89 -3.08 4.65
N VAL A 289 32.29 -3.21 5.92
CA VAL A 289 33.65 -2.99 6.41
C VAL A 289 34.29 -4.32 6.84
N VAL A 290 35.61 -4.39 6.73
CA VAL A 290 36.43 -5.52 7.19
C VAL A 290 36.82 -5.31 8.65
N TYR A 291 37.16 -4.07 9.02
CA TYR A 291 37.51 -3.74 10.38
C TYR A 291 36.27 -3.67 11.29
N ASN A 292 36.28 -4.43 12.39
CA ASN A 292 35.13 -4.55 13.29
C ASN A 292 34.97 -3.38 14.27
N GLY A 293 35.95 -2.48 14.39
CA GLY A 293 35.83 -1.32 15.29
C GLY A 293 35.56 -1.66 16.76
N GLY A 294 35.93 -2.87 17.20
CA GLY A 294 35.63 -3.40 18.53
C GLY A 294 34.16 -3.79 18.76
N PHE A 295 33.31 -3.70 17.73
CA PHE A 295 31.90 -4.06 17.81
C PHE A 295 31.70 -5.56 17.56
N ASN A 296 31.07 -6.25 18.52
CA ASN A 296 30.97 -7.72 18.56
C ASN A 296 29.53 -8.26 18.57
N LYS A 297 28.52 -7.40 18.40
CA LYS A 297 27.11 -7.79 18.30
C LYS A 297 26.77 -8.11 16.83
N TYR A 298 25.77 -8.98 16.61
CA TYR A 298 25.38 -9.62 15.34
C TYR A 298 26.37 -10.66 14.82
#